data_AF-A0A370LQG9-F1
#
_entry.id   AF-A0A370LQG9-F1
#
_cell.length_a   1.000
_cell.length_b   1.000
_cell.length_c   1.000
_cell.angle_alpha   90.00
_cell.angle_beta   90.00
_cell.angle_gamma   90.00
#
_symmetry.space_group_name_H-M   'P 1'
#
loop_
_entity.id
_entity.type
_entity.pdbx_description
1 polymer ?
#
loop_
_entity_poly.entity_id
_entity_poly.type
_entity_poly.pdbx_seq_one_letter_code
_entity_poly.pdbx_strand_id
1 'polypeptide(L)'
;MHEIKLGELVENPNQQRDAIHIAVAPVVAAESLKPGDHIGFLGYDTIHVGKDSDNLLGIVDPFLKDELKAGQRFLLFLYQNTVTGMRHHWEHPAFVSTESEAWLKEFAHDLEMTYENLLAAASEYLNNGEIYCLPIDTPDRVFSDMPKFWYHYSVVTNQPAVAVPDDDNNFFRCAC
;
A
#
# COMPACT_ATOMS: atom_id res chain seq x y z
N MET A 1 -0.63 -28.34 -30.00
CA MET A 1 -1.98 -27.78 -29.79
C MET A 1 -1.81 -26.31 -29.46
N HIS A 2 -2.50 -25.42 -30.18
CA HIS A 2 -2.51 -24.01 -29.83
C HIS A 2 -3.40 -23.83 -28.59
N GLU A 3 -2.96 -23.05 -27.61
CA GLU A 3 -3.75 -22.74 -26.42
C GLU A 3 -4.75 -21.61 -26.75
N ILE A 4 -6.01 -21.71 -26.30
CA ILE A 4 -7.00 -20.63 -26.49
C ILE A 4 -6.60 -19.43 -25.62
N LYS A 5 -6.43 -18.27 -26.24
CA LYS A 5 -6.16 -17.01 -25.52
C LYS A 5 -7.36 -16.07 -25.57
N LEU A 6 -7.46 -15.19 -24.57
CA LEU A 6 -8.42 -14.09 -24.62
C LEU A 6 -8.00 -13.08 -25.70
N GLY A 7 -8.99 -12.51 -26.38
CA GLY A 7 -8.77 -11.54 -27.46
C GLY A 7 -8.53 -12.16 -28.85
N GLU A 8 -8.52 -13.50 -28.95
CA GLU A 8 -8.35 -14.22 -30.22
C GLU A 8 -9.64 -14.97 -30.60
N LEU A 9 -9.85 -15.17 -31.91
CA LEU A 9 -10.96 -15.97 -32.42
C LEU A 9 -10.68 -17.46 -32.25
N VAL A 10 -11.68 -18.22 -31.83
CA VAL A 10 -11.59 -19.69 -31.75
C VAL A 10 -11.83 -20.28 -33.15
N GLU A 11 -10.78 -20.78 -33.78
CA GLU A 11 -10.85 -21.34 -35.15
C GLU A 11 -11.28 -22.81 -35.19
N ASN A 12 -10.89 -23.60 -34.18
CA ASN A 12 -11.24 -25.01 -34.10
C ASN A 12 -12.44 -25.21 -33.16
N PRO A 13 -13.59 -25.70 -33.66
CA PRO A 13 -14.80 -25.86 -32.84
C PRO A 13 -14.68 -26.89 -31.72
N ASN A 14 -13.67 -27.77 -31.77
CA ASN A 14 -13.39 -28.76 -30.73
C ASN A 14 -12.40 -28.26 -29.67
N GLN A 15 -11.85 -27.05 -29.83
CA GLN A 15 -10.94 -26.47 -28.86
C GLN A 15 -11.73 -25.97 -27.65
N GLN A 16 -11.29 -26.33 -26.44
CA GLN A 16 -11.98 -25.98 -25.19
C GLN A 16 -10.98 -25.42 -24.18
N ARG A 17 -11.49 -24.56 -23.28
CA ARG A 17 -10.77 -24.05 -22.12
C ARG A 17 -11.76 -23.83 -20.98
N ASP A 18 -11.51 -24.48 -19.85
CA ASP A 18 -12.46 -24.53 -18.74
C ASP A 18 -12.51 -23.23 -17.92
N ALA A 19 -11.34 -22.61 -17.68
CA ALA A 19 -11.24 -21.39 -16.86
C ALA A 19 -10.03 -20.53 -17.22
N ILE A 20 -10.13 -19.23 -16.89
CA ILE A 20 -9.07 -18.22 -17.05
C ILE A 20 -9.01 -17.38 -15.78
N HIS A 21 -7.82 -17.27 -15.20
CA HIS A 21 -7.56 -16.31 -14.12
C HIS A 21 -7.23 -14.95 -14.74
N ILE A 22 -7.82 -13.89 -14.20
CA ILE A 22 -7.56 -12.52 -14.62
C ILE A 22 -6.97 -11.78 -13.43
N ALA A 23 -5.81 -11.17 -13.62
CA ALA A 23 -5.21 -10.31 -12.61
C ALA A 23 -5.95 -8.98 -12.57
N VAL A 24 -6.32 -8.56 -11.35
CA VAL A 24 -7.05 -7.31 -11.13
C VAL A 24 -6.35 -6.46 -10.09
N ALA A 25 -6.48 -5.15 -10.20
CA ALA A 25 -5.93 -4.19 -9.24
C ALA A 25 -6.98 -3.12 -8.87
N PRO A 26 -7.08 -2.71 -7.59
CA PRO A 26 -8.00 -1.66 -7.18
C PRO A 26 -7.45 -0.28 -7.53
N VAL A 27 -8.17 0.48 -8.36
CA VAL A 27 -7.77 1.81 -8.86
C VAL A 27 -8.93 2.81 -8.77
N VAL A 28 -8.65 4.09 -8.99
CA VAL A 28 -9.60 5.21 -8.92
C VAL A 28 -9.75 5.86 -10.29
N ALA A 29 -10.98 6.08 -10.74
CA ALA A 29 -11.25 6.75 -12.01
C ALA A 29 -10.90 8.25 -11.90
N ALA A 30 -10.07 8.78 -12.80
CA ALA A 30 -9.79 10.22 -12.86
C ALA A 30 -10.86 11.00 -13.66
N GLU A 31 -11.61 10.30 -14.50
CA GLU A 31 -12.63 10.82 -15.40
C GLU A 31 -13.84 9.87 -15.45
N SER A 32 -14.85 10.18 -16.27
CA SER A 32 -15.94 9.24 -16.52
C SER A 32 -15.48 8.10 -17.43
N LEU A 33 -15.69 6.86 -16.96
CA LEU A 33 -15.24 5.64 -17.62
C LEU A 33 -16.37 4.64 -17.79
N LYS A 34 -16.37 3.91 -18.91
CA LYS A 34 -17.35 2.87 -19.21
C LYS A 34 -16.77 1.47 -18.98
N PRO A 35 -17.62 0.47 -18.67
CA PRO A 35 -17.18 -0.92 -18.63
C PRO A 35 -16.47 -1.31 -19.94
N GLY A 36 -15.28 -1.90 -19.83
CA GLY A 36 -14.45 -2.28 -20.98
C GLY A 36 -13.58 -1.17 -21.58
N ASP A 37 -13.64 0.09 -21.11
CA ASP A 37 -12.73 1.14 -21.58
C ASP A 37 -11.28 0.76 -21.25
N HIS A 38 -10.38 0.94 -22.21
CA HIS A 38 -8.95 0.72 -22.02
C HIS A 38 -8.32 1.92 -21.32
N ILE A 39 -7.56 1.65 -20.27
CA ILE A 39 -7.07 2.69 -19.35
C ILE A 39 -5.66 2.42 -18.86
N GLY A 40 -4.96 3.48 -18.49
CA GLY A 40 -3.63 3.45 -17.88
C GLY A 40 -3.51 4.50 -16.79
N PHE A 41 -2.37 4.55 -16.10
CA PHE A 41 -2.12 5.55 -15.06
C PHE A 41 -2.04 6.95 -15.67
N LEU A 42 -2.62 7.93 -14.98
CA LEU A 42 -2.55 9.33 -15.34
C LEU A 42 -1.58 10.03 -14.37
N GLY A 43 -0.40 10.39 -14.87
CA GLY A 43 0.66 11.03 -14.07
C GLY A 43 1.61 10.04 -13.42
N TYR A 44 2.13 10.39 -12.24
CA TYR A 44 3.18 9.64 -11.54
C TYR A 44 2.65 8.70 -10.45
N ASP A 45 1.36 8.74 -10.14
CA ASP A 45 0.77 7.82 -9.17
C ASP A 45 0.32 6.50 -9.80
N THR A 46 0.10 5.50 -8.96
CA THR A 46 -0.28 4.14 -9.36
C THR A 46 -1.74 3.82 -9.00
N ILE A 47 -2.55 4.85 -8.79
CA ILE A 47 -3.92 4.73 -8.27
C ILE A 47 -4.93 5.32 -9.25
N HIS A 48 -4.66 6.48 -9.85
CA HIS A 48 -5.57 7.18 -10.73
C HIS A 48 -5.38 6.77 -12.18
N VAL A 49 -6.49 6.43 -12.84
CA VAL A 49 -6.50 5.89 -14.20
C VAL A 49 -7.48 6.60 -15.11
N GLY A 50 -7.18 6.60 -16.41
CA GLY A 50 -8.04 7.11 -17.47
C GLY A 50 -7.56 6.71 -18.86
N LYS A 51 -8.27 7.17 -19.89
CA LYS A 51 -8.08 6.74 -21.30
C LYS A 51 -6.92 7.45 -21.98
N ASP A 52 -6.62 8.68 -21.55
CA ASP A 52 -5.58 9.53 -22.15
C ASP A 52 -4.15 9.19 -21.68
N SER A 53 -3.93 7.96 -21.18
CA SER A 53 -2.61 7.49 -20.77
C SER A 53 -1.81 6.98 -21.97
N ASP A 54 -0.54 7.39 -22.07
CA ASP A 54 0.39 6.88 -23.09
C ASP A 54 0.64 5.37 -22.97
N ASN A 55 0.46 4.80 -21.76
CA ASN A 55 0.71 3.39 -21.46
C ASN A 55 -0.51 2.76 -20.81
N LEU A 56 -1.40 2.21 -21.64
CA LEU A 56 -2.57 1.47 -21.17
C LEU A 56 -2.17 0.15 -20.53
N LEU A 57 -2.84 -0.21 -19.44
CA LEU A 57 -2.49 -1.34 -18.56
C LEU A 57 -3.55 -2.45 -18.58
N GLY A 58 -4.78 -2.10 -18.93
CA GLY A 58 -5.93 -2.97 -18.82
C GLY A 58 -7.23 -2.31 -19.22
N ILE A 59 -8.34 -2.92 -18.81
CA ILE A 59 -9.69 -2.43 -19.06
C ILE A 59 -10.47 -2.21 -17.76
N VAL A 60 -11.43 -1.30 -17.79
CA VAL A 60 -12.44 -1.17 -16.74
C VAL A 60 -13.23 -2.46 -16.61
N ASP A 61 -13.50 -2.89 -15.36
CA ASP A 61 -14.30 -4.08 -15.05
C ASP A 61 -15.53 -4.19 -15.97
N PRO A 62 -15.55 -5.19 -16.89
CA PRO A 62 -16.60 -5.33 -17.89
C PRO A 62 -17.94 -5.77 -17.30
N PHE A 63 -17.99 -6.16 -16.02
CA PHE A 63 -19.21 -6.59 -15.34
C PHE A 63 -19.95 -5.45 -14.63
N LEU A 64 -19.36 -4.24 -14.61
CA LEU A 64 -20.06 -3.05 -14.13
C LEU A 64 -21.27 -2.75 -15.02
N LYS A 65 -22.41 -2.45 -14.40
CA LYS A 65 -23.67 -2.16 -15.10
C LYS A 65 -23.78 -0.72 -15.56
N ASP A 66 -23.16 0.18 -14.82
CA ASP A 66 -23.24 1.62 -14.99
C ASP A 66 -21.83 2.19 -15.24
N GLU A 67 -21.79 3.40 -15.79
CA GLU A 67 -20.55 4.15 -15.93
C GLU A 67 -19.98 4.56 -14.57
N LEU A 68 -18.66 4.63 -14.50
CA LEU A 68 -17.93 5.20 -13.38
C LEU A 68 -17.80 6.71 -13.56
N LYS A 69 -17.93 7.43 -12.45
CA LYS A 69 -17.63 8.86 -12.34
C LYS A 69 -16.24 9.04 -11.74
N ALA A 70 -15.64 10.19 -12.00
CA ALA A 70 -14.36 10.59 -11.40
C ALA A 70 -14.40 10.45 -9.86
N GLY A 71 -13.31 9.92 -9.29
CA GLY A 71 -13.15 9.64 -7.86
C GLY A 71 -13.68 8.29 -7.40
N GLN A 72 -14.40 7.54 -8.24
CA GLN A 72 -14.90 6.22 -7.85
C GLN A 72 -13.81 5.14 -7.96
N ARG A 73 -13.79 4.22 -6.98
CA ARG A 73 -12.86 3.09 -6.92
C ARG A 73 -13.47 1.85 -7.55
N PHE A 74 -12.69 1.13 -8.34
CA PHE A 74 -13.13 -0.06 -9.08
C PHE A 74 -11.97 -1.02 -9.34
N LEU A 75 -12.26 -2.19 -9.91
CA LEU A 75 -11.25 -3.16 -10.32
C LEU A 75 -10.81 -2.90 -11.77
N LEU A 76 -9.52 -2.62 -11.96
CA LEU A 76 -8.86 -2.67 -13.25
C LEU A 76 -8.58 -4.13 -13.61
N PHE A 77 -9.03 -4.58 -14.77
CA PHE A 77 -8.67 -5.88 -15.34
C PHE A 77 -7.40 -5.69 -16.16
N LEU A 78 -6.27 -6.19 -15.66
CA LEU A 78 -4.99 -6.05 -16.34
C LEU A 78 -5.00 -6.82 -17.67
N TYR A 79 -4.27 -6.31 -18.66
CA TYR A 79 -4.08 -7.04 -19.90
C TYR A 79 -3.47 -8.42 -19.65
N GLN A 80 -3.92 -9.38 -20.44
CA GLN A 80 -3.40 -10.74 -20.36
C GLN A 80 -1.93 -10.79 -20.77
N ASN A 81 -1.17 -11.67 -20.13
CA ASN A 81 0.27 -11.86 -20.35
C ASN A 81 1.17 -10.65 -20.02
N THR A 82 0.69 -9.61 -19.34
CA THR A 82 1.52 -8.49 -18.87
C THR A 82 2.04 -8.67 -17.44
N VAL A 83 1.41 -9.57 -16.66
CA VAL A 83 1.86 -9.91 -15.30
C VAL A 83 3.16 -10.71 -15.37
N THR A 84 4.25 -10.14 -14.87
CA THR A 84 5.60 -10.73 -14.90
C THR A 84 5.93 -11.59 -13.70
N GLY A 85 5.13 -11.52 -12.63
CA GLY A 85 5.30 -12.33 -11.44
C GLY A 85 4.16 -12.16 -10.44
N MET A 86 3.96 -13.18 -9.61
CA MET A 86 3.04 -13.17 -8.48
C MET A 86 3.80 -13.70 -7.26
N ARG A 87 3.67 -13.03 -6.13
CA ARG A 87 4.17 -13.53 -4.84
C ARG A 87 2.96 -13.94 -4.00
N HIS A 88 2.83 -15.24 -3.73
CA HIS A 88 1.91 -15.68 -2.69
C HIS A 88 2.54 -15.33 -1.34
N HIS A 89 2.11 -14.22 -0.75
CA HIS A 89 2.49 -13.87 0.61
C HIS A 89 1.60 -14.67 1.58
N TRP A 90 2.24 -15.55 2.36
CA TRP A 90 1.60 -16.14 3.53
C TRP A 90 1.94 -15.24 4.73
N GLU A 91 0.96 -14.48 5.19
CA GLU A 91 1.06 -13.70 6.42
C GLU A 91 0.41 -14.50 7.55
N HIS A 92 1.16 -14.76 8.62
CA HIS A 92 0.63 -15.33 9.84
C HIS A 92 0.64 -14.23 10.91
N PRO A 93 -0.45 -14.01 11.67
CA PRO A 93 -0.50 -12.98 12.70
C PRO A 93 0.60 -13.11 13.78
N ALA A 94 1.18 -14.30 13.98
CA ALA A 94 2.31 -14.50 14.89
C ALA A 94 3.70 -14.17 14.27
N PHE A 95 3.76 -13.96 12.95
CA PHE A 95 4.93 -13.42 12.24
C PHE A 95 4.74 -11.92 11.96
N VAL A 96 4.18 -11.18 12.92
CA VAL A 96 4.61 -9.77 13.09
C VAL A 96 6.13 -9.81 13.09
N SER A 97 6.81 -8.92 12.37
CA SER A 97 8.27 -8.88 12.35
C SER A 97 8.78 -8.84 13.80
N THR A 98 9.21 -9.99 14.32
CA THR A 98 9.68 -10.14 15.71
C THR A 98 10.87 -9.23 15.95
N GLU A 99 11.63 -8.94 14.88
CA GLU A 99 12.74 -8.00 14.87
C GLU A 99 12.26 -6.55 15.04
N SER A 100 11.19 -6.13 14.36
CA SER A 100 10.63 -4.77 14.53
C SER A 100 10.01 -4.58 15.91
N GLU A 101 9.29 -5.58 16.41
CA GLU A 101 8.71 -5.54 17.75
C GLU A 101 9.80 -5.54 18.83
N ALA A 102 10.82 -6.40 18.71
CA ALA A 102 11.96 -6.42 19.63
C ALA A 102 12.72 -5.10 19.62
N TRP A 103 12.99 -4.54 18.43
CA TRP A 103 13.67 -3.26 18.31
C TRP A 103 12.87 -2.13 18.96
N LEU A 104 11.55 -2.07 18.76
CA LEU A 104 10.69 -1.08 19.40
C LEU A 104 10.61 -1.25 20.92
N LYS A 105 10.65 -2.50 21.42
CA LYS A 105 10.71 -2.78 22.86
C LYS A 105 12.02 -2.31 23.48
N GLU A 106 13.15 -2.54 22.81
CA GLU A 106 14.46 -2.01 23.23
C GLU A 106 14.48 -0.48 23.17
N PHE A 107 13.94 0.11 22.10
CA PHE A 107 13.84 1.55 21.97
C PHE A 107 12.97 2.18 23.08
N ALA A 108 11.82 1.57 23.41
CA ALA A 108 10.98 2.00 24.53
C ALA A 108 11.71 1.90 25.88
N HIS A 109 12.44 0.80 26.08
CA HIS A 109 13.23 0.58 27.29
C HIS A 109 14.31 1.67 27.47
N ASP A 110 15.02 2.05 26.41
CA ASP A 110 16.02 3.12 26.45
C ASP A 110 15.41 4.49 26.77
N LEU A 111 14.12 4.67 26.47
CA LEU A 111 13.34 5.87 26.78
C LEU A 111 12.67 5.82 28.17
N GLU A 112 12.91 4.77 28.95
CA GLU A 112 12.25 4.49 30.22
C GLU A 112 10.70 4.47 30.11
N MET A 113 10.18 4.00 28.99
CA MET A 113 8.73 3.89 28.75
C MET A 113 8.30 2.48 28.32
N THR A 114 7.02 2.18 28.45
CA THR A 114 6.48 0.92 27.97
C THR A 114 6.34 0.94 26.44
N TYR A 115 6.41 -0.24 25.84
CA TYR A 115 6.18 -0.42 24.41
C TYR A 115 4.80 0.11 23.98
N GLU A 116 3.77 -0.12 24.80
CA GLU A 116 2.41 0.35 24.53
C GLU A 116 2.33 1.89 24.58
N ASN A 117 2.98 2.53 25.55
CA ASN A 117 3.01 3.99 25.64
C ASN A 117 3.80 4.60 24.47
N LEU A 118 4.88 3.96 24.02
CA LEU A 118 5.65 4.39 22.86
C LEU A 118 4.77 4.39 21.59
N LEU A 119 4.02 3.31 21.36
CA LEU A 119 3.11 3.22 20.23
C LEU A 119 1.95 4.21 20.33
N ALA A 120 1.38 4.39 21.52
CA ALA A 120 0.31 5.35 21.76
C ALA A 120 0.77 6.79 21.47
N ALA A 121 1.94 7.18 22.00
CA ALA A 121 2.53 8.51 21.78
C ALA A 121 2.78 8.80 20.30
N ALA A 122 3.33 7.83 19.56
CA ALA A 122 3.53 7.96 18.13
C ALA A 122 2.20 8.06 17.38
N SER A 123 1.19 7.28 17.79
CA SER A 123 -0.15 7.37 17.19
C SER A 123 -0.82 8.72 17.48
N GLU A 124 -0.68 9.27 18.69
CA GLU A 124 -1.19 10.58 19.05
C GLU A 124 -0.53 11.65 18.18
N TYR A 125 0.81 11.68 18.12
CA TYR A 125 1.56 12.59 17.26
C TYR A 125 1.07 12.56 15.80
N LEU A 126 0.86 11.38 15.21
CA LEU A 126 0.35 11.28 13.84
C LEU A 126 -1.09 11.78 13.67
N ASN A 127 -1.92 11.64 14.70
CA ASN A 127 -3.33 12.02 14.66
C ASN A 127 -3.56 13.51 14.94
N ASN A 128 -2.79 14.11 15.84
CA ASN A 128 -3.05 15.46 16.36
C ASN A 128 -1.80 16.34 16.55
N GLY A 129 -0.60 15.83 16.25
CA GLY A 129 0.66 16.56 16.41
C GLY A 129 1.16 16.67 17.86
N GLU A 130 0.61 15.89 18.79
CA GLU A 130 0.98 15.93 20.20
C GLU A 130 2.39 15.40 20.44
N ILE A 131 3.21 16.21 21.12
CA ILE A 131 4.60 15.88 21.45
C ILE A 131 4.63 15.24 22.84
N TYR A 132 5.21 14.06 22.92
CA TYR A 132 5.37 13.30 24.15
C TYR A 132 6.52 13.84 25.00
N CYS A 133 6.26 14.04 26.29
CA CYS A 133 7.25 14.51 27.25
C CYS A 133 7.92 13.32 27.94
N LEU A 134 9.22 13.11 27.71
CA LEU A 134 9.97 12.03 28.33
C LEU A 134 10.25 12.34 29.81
N PRO A 135 10.26 11.33 30.70
CA PRO A 135 10.64 11.50 32.10
C PRO A 135 12.15 11.72 32.30
N ILE A 136 12.92 11.57 31.22
CA ILE A 136 14.38 11.69 31.15
C ILE A 136 14.77 12.73 30.11
N ASP A 137 16.05 13.13 30.12
CA ASP A 137 16.65 13.83 29.00
C ASP A 137 16.54 12.98 27.73
N THR A 138 16.14 13.60 26.63
CA THR A 138 15.94 12.90 25.35
C THR A 138 17.28 12.27 24.91
N PRO A 139 17.39 10.94 24.85
CA PRO A 139 18.65 10.30 24.49
C PRO A 139 19.06 10.64 23.05
N ASP A 140 20.36 10.80 22.78
CA ASP A 140 20.89 11.12 21.44
C ASP A 140 20.38 10.17 20.35
N ARG A 141 20.17 8.90 20.74
CA ARG A 141 19.64 7.83 19.89
C ARG A 141 18.27 8.18 19.28
N VAL A 142 17.46 8.98 19.96
CA VAL A 142 16.17 9.45 19.42
C VAL A 142 16.39 10.20 18.11
N PHE A 143 17.35 11.13 18.08
CA PHE A 143 17.61 11.94 16.90
C PHE A 143 18.22 11.14 15.76
N SER A 144 19.08 10.15 16.05
CA SER A 144 19.69 9.31 15.00
C SER A 144 18.74 8.23 14.46
N ASP A 145 17.89 7.67 15.32
CA ASP A 145 17.12 6.47 15.01
C ASP A 145 15.66 6.77 14.64
N MET A 146 15.19 8.03 14.64
CA MET A 146 13.80 8.36 14.26
C MET A 146 13.36 7.79 12.90
N PRO A 147 14.17 7.84 11.82
CA PRO A 147 13.80 7.19 10.56
C PRO A 147 13.60 5.67 10.71
N LYS A 148 14.44 5.03 11.54
CA LYS A 148 14.38 3.60 11.84
C LYS A 148 13.17 3.26 12.72
N PHE A 149 12.84 4.13 13.68
CA PHE A 149 11.63 4.04 14.47
C PHE A 149 10.38 4.00 13.58
N TRP A 150 10.24 4.96 12.67
CA TRP A 150 9.06 5.03 11.79
C TRP A 150 8.94 3.82 10.86
N TYR A 151 10.07 3.27 10.40
CA TYR A 151 10.08 1.99 9.69
C TYR A 151 9.49 0.87 10.56
N HIS A 152 10.03 0.64 11.75
CA HIS A 152 9.56 -0.44 12.62
C HIS A 152 8.10 -0.24 13.07
N TYR A 153 7.70 1.01 13.34
CA TYR A 153 6.33 1.39 13.65
C TYR A 153 5.38 1.03 12.50
N SER A 154 5.72 1.38 11.26
CA SER A 154 4.90 1.06 10.08
C SER A 154 4.70 -0.45 9.90
N VAL A 155 5.76 -1.24 10.14
CA VAL A 155 5.74 -2.71 10.04
C VAL A 155 4.82 -3.35 11.08
N VAL A 156 4.87 -2.87 12.33
CA VAL A 156 4.09 -3.43 13.44
C VAL A 156 2.64 -2.99 13.41
N THR A 157 2.36 -1.75 13.01
CA THR A 157 1.00 -1.18 13.02
C THR A 157 0.27 -1.37 11.69
N ASN A 158 0.96 -1.87 10.66
CA ASN A 158 0.47 -1.95 9.28
C ASN A 158 -0.06 -0.61 8.74
N GLN A 159 0.48 0.50 9.26
CA GLN A 159 0.24 1.85 8.78
C GLN A 159 1.30 2.19 7.72
N PRO A 160 0.98 2.99 6.70
CA PRO A 160 1.99 3.42 5.74
C PRO A 160 3.12 4.17 6.46
N ALA A 161 4.37 3.88 6.09
CA ALA A 161 5.52 4.63 6.57
C ALA A 161 5.30 6.11 6.23
N VAL A 162 5.21 6.95 7.26
CA VAL A 162 4.92 8.36 7.07
C VAL A 162 6.13 8.98 6.36
N ALA A 163 5.92 9.54 5.18
CA ALA A 163 6.89 10.42 4.54
C ALA A 163 6.86 11.74 5.31
N VAL A 164 7.53 11.77 6.45
CA VAL A 164 7.52 12.97 7.30
C VAL A 164 8.53 13.97 6.71
N PRO A 165 8.10 15.20 6.32
CA PRO A 165 8.97 16.19 5.68
C PRO A 165 9.99 16.76 6.68
N ASP A 166 11.21 16.96 6.19
CA ASP A 166 12.34 17.76 6.73
C ASP A 166 12.34 18.15 8.22
N ASP A 167 13.41 17.68 8.89
CA ASP A 167 13.99 18.10 10.18
C ASP A 167 13.16 17.98 11.49
N ASP A 168 11.83 17.85 11.46
CA ASP A 168 10.97 17.84 12.67
C ASP A 168 10.24 16.51 12.96
N ASN A 169 10.85 15.38 12.58
CA ASN A 169 10.24 14.05 12.68
C ASN A 169 10.31 13.42 14.10
N ASN A 170 10.72 14.22 15.08
CA ASN A 170 10.85 13.83 16.47
C ASN A 170 9.61 14.27 17.24
N PHE A 171 8.90 13.31 17.82
CA PHE A 171 7.73 13.56 18.65
C PHE A 171 8.03 13.51 20.16
N PHE A 172 9.30 13.44 20.54
CA PHE A 172 9.75 13.52 21.91
C PHE A 172 10.30 14.90 22.26
N ARG A 173 10.07 15.31 23.51
CA ARG A 173 10.77 16.41 24.16
C ARG A 173 11.17 16.02 25.58
N CYS A 174 12.23 16.66 26.09
CA CYS A 174 12.61 16.51 27.50
C CYS A 174 11.52 17.06 28.42
N ALA A 175 11.36 16.46 29.60
CA ALA A 175 10.73 17.14 30.72
C ALA A 175 11.55 18.38 31.11
N CYS A 176 10.90 19.55 31.12
CA CYS A 176 11.45 20.78 31.65
C CYS A 176 11.38 20.80 33.18
#